data_AF-A0AAW0CZJ1-F1
#
_entry.id   AF-A0AAW0CZJ1-F1
#
_cell.length_a   1.000
_cell.length_b   1.000
_cell.length_c   1.000
_cell.angle_alpha   90.00
_cell.angle_beta   90.00
_cell.angle_gamma   90.00
#
_symmetry.space_group_name_H-M   'P 1'
#
loop_
_entity.id
_entity.type
_entity.pdbx_description
1 polymer ?
#
loop_
_entity_poly.entity_id
_entity_poly.type
_entity_poly.pdbx_seq_one_letter_code
_entity_poly.pdbx_strand_id
1 'polypeptide(L)'
;MFPTVARLSKASRRPLTSKKGNKDFYKGTRQAFLPGGHRTGAPGKHVVRGKAKYRLIDEKVRVFVAPSISEIINSPLKPYVSTAVNLKKSEERAAYGRFREPGGLTPQHYLQLLRKNAQEEHLKLLQEKRIAAAGGPEVSSPTMAKLGGLMEKNVQGHIEPAFVSLLPATRTPQLATPAQIHFRLCPRQSYNNTYM
;
A
#
# COMPACT_ATOMS: atom_id res chain seq x y z
N MET A 1 1.13 0.29 35.40
CA MET A 1 0.27 0.84 36.48
C MET A 1 -1.18 0.45 36.21
N PHE A 2 -1.70 -0.56 36.91
CA PHE A 2 -3.11 -0.94 36.79
C PHE A 2 -3.94 0.04 37.64
N PRO A 3 -4.93 0.76 37.07
CA PRO A 3 -5.76 1.66 37.86
C PRO A 3 -6.53 0.82 38.89
N THR A 4 -6.29 1.09 40.18
CA THR A 4 -6.99 0.41 41.28
C THR A 4 -8.49 0.52 41.06
N VAL A 5 -9.16 -0.62 40.99
CA VAL A 5 -10.62 -0.68 40.85
C VAL A 5 -11.21 -0.27 42.19
N ALA A 6 -11.29 1.04 42.41
CA ALA A 6 -11.96 1.68 43.53
C ALA A 6 -13.46 1.32 43.49
N ARG A 7 -13.84 0.14 44.02
CA ARG A 7 -15.27 -0.21 44.21
C ARG A 7 -15.85 0.45 45.47
N LEU A 8 -15.00 0.78 46.45
CA LEU A 8 -15.42 1.37 47.74
C LEU A 8 -14.61 2.61 48.17
N SER A 9 -13.63 3.07 47.38
CA SER A 9 -12.85 4.27 47.73
C SER A 9 -13.38 5.51 46.99
N LYS A 10 -13.50 6.63 47.74
CA LYS A 10 -14.15 7.88 47.30
C LYS A 10 -13.41 8.61 46.17
N ALA A 11 -12.14 8.26 45.89
CA ALA A 11 -11.32 8.94 44.89
C ALA A 11 -10.93 7.99 43.74
N SER A 12 -11.70 8.02 42.65
CA SER A 12 -11.36 7.28 41.43
C SER A 12 -10.25 8.00 40.64
N ARG A 13 -9.05 7.41 40.59
CA ARG A 13 -7.93 7.84 39.72
C ARG A 13 -8.01 7.28 38.30
N ARG A 14 -9.20 6.88 37.83
CA ARG A 14 -9.38 6.31 36.48
C ARG A 14 -9.21 7.40 35.41
N PRO A 15 -8.62 7.06 34.24
CA PRO A 15 -8.48 8.02 33.16
C PRO A 15 -9.84 8.49 32.66
N LEU A 16 -9.96 9.79 32.39
CA LEU A 16 -11.21 10.38 31.90
C LEU A 16 -11.54 9.83 30.50
N THR A 17 -12.79 9.39 30.31
CA THR A 17 -13.31 8.95 29.01
C THR A 17 -14.12 10.08 28.38
N SER A 18 -14.36 10.01 27.06
CA SER A 18 -15.15 11.02 26.34
C SER A 18 -16.58 11.18 26.85
N LYS A 19 -17.08 10.23 27.66
CA LYS A 19 -18.44 10.25 28.23
C LYS A 19 -18.52 10.82 29.65
N LYS A 20 -17.38 11.08 30.29
CA LYS A 20 -17.32 11.50 31.71
C LYS A 20 -16.98 12.98 31.92
N GLY A 21 -16.67 13.72 30.86
CA GLY A 21 -16.34 15.16 30.94
C GLY A 21 -17.56 16.06 30.72
N ASN A 22 -17.38 17.35 31.00
CA ASN A 22 -18.38 18.40 30.71
C ASN A 22 -18.42 18.73 29.19
N LYS A 23 -19.31 19.64 28.77
CA LYS A 23 -19.53 20.06 27.38
C LYS A 23 -18.26 20.47 26.63
N ASP A 24 -17.31 21.10 27.32
CA ASP A 24 -16.05 21.58 26.71
C ASP A 24 -14.96 20.51 26.64
N PHE A 25 -15.17 19.35 27.28
CA PHE A 25 -14.20 18.28 27.29
C PHE A 25 -14.32 17.41 26.02
N TYR A 26 -13.41 17.64 25.08
CA TYR A 26 -13.26 16.77 23.91
C TYR A 26 -12.05 15.84 24.06
N LYS A 27 -12.27 14.54 23.84
CA LYS A 27 -11.20 13.53 23.78
C LYS A 27 -11.34 12.70 22.50
N GLY A 28 -10.31 12.73 21.67
CA GLY A 28 -10.27 11.96 20.42
C GLY A 28 -10.18 10.44 20.65
N THR A 29 -10.69 9.67 19.70
CA THR A 29 -10.79 8.20 19.74
C THR A 29 -9.67 7.49 18.96
N ARG A 30 -8.56 8.19 18.68
CA ARG A 30 -7.44 7.67 17.87
C ARG A 30 -7.86 7.22 16.45
N GLN A 31 -8.93 7.77 15.89
CA GLN A 31 -9.30 7.50 14.49
C GLN A 31 -8.16 7.79 13.50
N ALA A 32 -7.26 8.72 13.83
CA ALA A 32 -6.07 9.05 13.05
C ALA A 32 -4.92 8.02 13.14
N PHE A 33 -5.10 6.87 13.81
CA PHE A 33 -4.10 5.81 13.91
C PHE A 33 -4.46 4.67 12.99
N LEU A 34 -3.44 4.07 12.36
CA LEU A 34 -3.58 2.78 11.68
C LEU A 34 -3.74 1.67 12.72
N PRO A 35 -4.46 0.57 12.39
CA PRO A 35 -4.51 -0.59 13.26
C PRO A 35 -3.08 -1.10 13.53
N GLY A 36 -2.64 -1.06 14.78
CA GLY A 36 -1.29 -1.45 15.20
C GLY A 36 -0.15 -0.53 14.75
N GLY A 37 -0.44 0.63 14.14
CA GLY A 37 0.56 1.41 13.41
C GLY A 37 0.71 2.88 13.82
N HIS A 38 1.43 3.61 12.97
CA HIS A 38 1.72 5.02 13.15
C HIS A 38 0.50 5.92 12.98
N ARG A 39 0.60 7.14 13.50
CA ARG A 39 -0.42 8.17 13.39
C ARG A 39 -0.32 8.84 12.02
N THR A 40 -1.36 8.69 11.19
CA THR A 40 -1.44 9.31 9.85
C THR A 40 -1.98 10.74 9.88
N GLY A 41 -2.48 11.20 11.04
CA GLY A 41 -2.99 12.56 11.21
C GLY A 41 -4.48 12.69 10.88
N ALA A 42 -5.01 13.90 10.97
CA ALA A 42 -6.42 14.16 10.68
C ALA A 42 -6.67 14.23 9.16
N PRO A 43 -7.82 13.73 8.66
CA PRO A 43 -8.13 13.70 7.23
C PRO A 43 -8.48 15.08 6.65
N GLY A 44 -8.54 16.12 7.49
CA GLY A 44 -8.95 17.45 7.09
C GLY A 44 -8.48 18.53 8.05
N LYS A 45 -8.96 19.75 7.83
CA LYS A 45 -8.63 20.93 8.63
C LYS A 45 -9.89 21.64 9.09
N HIS A 46 -9.85 22.14 10.33
CA HIS A 46 -10.87 23.07 10.81
C HIS A 46 -10.71 24.41 10.10
N VAL A 47 -11.82 24.94 9.60
CA VAL A 47 -11.87 26.24 8.93
C VAL A 47 -12.41 27.25 9.93
N VAL A 48 -11.61 28.27 10.25
CA VAL A 48 -11.95 29.26 11.27
C VAL A 48 -13.01 30.25 10.77
N ARG A 49 -13.03 30.53 9.46
CA ARG A 49 -13.94 31.48 8.82
C ARG A 49 -14.52 30.84 7.56
N GLY A 50 -15.82 30.55 7.58
CA GLY A 50 -16.54 29.93 6.45
C GLY A 50 -17.83 29.25 6.89
N LYS A 51 -18.68 28.91 5.92
CA LYS A 51 -19.94 28.16 6.18
C LYS A 51 -19.68 26.72 6.64
N ALA A 52 -18.63 26.09 6.10
CA ALA A 52 -18.19 24.76 6.52
C ALA A 52 -17.16 24.86 7.65
N LYS A 53 -17.43 24.21 8.79
CA LYS A 53 -16.54 24.22 9.98
C LYS A 53 -15.33 23.29 9.85
N TYR A 54 -15.42 22.28 8.99
CA TYR A 54 -14.36 21.30 8.73
C TYR A 54 -14.31 20.98 7.24
N ARG A 55 -13.10 21.02 6.66
CA ARG A 55 -12.87 20.69 5.26
C ARG A 55 -12.04 19.40 5.19
N LEU A 56 -12.58 18.39 4.50
CA LEU A 56 -11.86 17.17 4.17
C LEU A 56 -10.83 17.45 3.08
N ILE A 57 -9.67 16.79 3.17
CA ILE A 57 -8.61 16.81 2.18
C ILE A 57 -8.47 15.38 1.69
N ASP A 58 -8.96 15.11 0.47
CA ASP A 58 -9.08 13.74 -0.04
C ASP A 58 -7.74 12.99 -0.09
N GLU A 59 -6.64 13.73 -0.32
CA GLU A 59 -5.27 13.21 -0.28
C GLU A 59 -4.86 12.62 1.08
N LYS A 60 -5.52 13.05 2.17
CA LYS A 60 -5.26 12.58 3.54
C LYS A 60 -6.29 11.58 4.03
N VAL A 61 -7.31 11.31 3.22
CA VAL A 61 -8.31 10.29 3.53
C VAL A 61 -7.68 8.93 3.26
N ARG A 62 -7.83 8.02 4.23
CA ARG A 62 -7.30 6.66 4.09
C ARG A 62 -8.19 5.88 3.15
N VAL A 63 -7.56 5.22 2.18
CA VAL A 63 -8.21 4.32 1.23
C VAL A 63 -7.61 2.93 1.39
N PHE A 64 -8.47 1.93 1.55
CA PHE A 64 -8.05 0.52 1.54
C PHE A 64 -8.27 -0.01 0.12
N VAL A 65 -7.17 -0.22 -0.60
CA VAL A 65 -7.20 -0.75 -1.96
C VAL A 65 -7.30 -2.27 -1.88
N ALA A 66 -8.32 -2.82 -2.51
CA ALA A 66 -8.52 -4.26 -2.63
C ALA A 66 -8.47 -4.67 -4.11
N PRO A 67 -8.02 -5.90 -4.43
CA PRO A 67 -8.16 -6.45 -5.78
C PRO A 67 -9.63 -6.62 -6.16
N SER A 68 -9.89 -6.85 -7.46
CA SER A 68 -11.26 -7.01 -7.95
C SER A 68 -11.96 -8.21 -7.30
N ILE A 69 -13.27 -8.12 -7.07
CA ILE A 69 -14.05 -9.18 -6.41
C ILE A 69 -13.95 -10.50 -7.19
N SER A 70 -13.95 -10.41 -8.53
CA SER A 70 -13.75 -11.57 -9.42
C SER A 70 -12.41 -12.26 -9.22
N GLU A 71 -11.33 -11.51 -9.04
CA GLU A 71 -10.00 -12.09 -8.75
C GLU A 71 -9.96 -12.76 -7.38
N ILE A 72 -10.59 -12.16 -6.37
CA ILE A 72 -10.65 -12.73 -5.02
C ILE A 72 -11.38 -14.08 -5.05
N ILE A 73 -12.55 -14.14 -5.70
CA ILE A 73 -13.37 -15.36 -5.78
C ILE A 73 -12.65 -16.46 -6.58
N ASN A 74 -12.01 -16.09 -7.69
CA ASN A 74 -11.31 -17.04 -8.56
C ASN A 74 -9.91 -17.41 -8.04
N SER A 75 -9.42 -16.75 -6.99
CA SER A 75 -8.11 -17.06 -6.44
C SER A 75 -8.11 -18.47 -5.80
N PRO A 76 -7.10 -19.31 -6.07
CA PRO A 76 -6.96 -20.61 -5.43
C PRO A 76 -6.54 -20.49 -3.96
N LEU A 77 -6.11 -19.30 -3.53
CA LEU A 77 -5.59 -19.05 -2.20
C LEU A 77 -6.74 -18.99 -1.17
N LYS A 78 -6.58 -19.73 -0.08
CA LYS A 78 -7.50 -19.74 1.06
C LYS A 78 -6.77 -19.21 2.30
N PRO A 79 -7.51 -18.68 3.30
CA PRO A 79 -6.89 -18.18 4.53
C PRO A 79 -6.24 -19.28 5.37
N TYR A 80 -6.62 -20.54 5.15
CA TYR A 80 -6.08 -21.69 5.86
C TYR A 80 -5.53 -22.72 4.88
N VAL A 81 -4.56 -23.50 5.36
CA VAL A 81 -3.93 -24.61 4.63
C VAL A 81 -4.36 -25.93 5.27
N SER A 82 -4.50 -26.99 4.48
CA SER A 82 -4.79 -28.33 4.98
C SER A 82 -3.64 -28.85 5.83
N THR A 83 -3.93 -29.42 7.00
CA THR A 83 -2.93 -30.04 7.89
C THR A 83 -2.27 -31.28 7.30
N ALA A 84 -2.89 -31.91 6.29
CA ALA A 84 -2.34 -33.08 5.62
C ALA A 84 -1.21 -32.73 4.63
N VAL A 85 -1.06 -31.46 4.25
CA VAL A 85 -0.07 -31.02 3.28
C VAL A 85 1.18 -30.54 4.01
N ASN A 86 2.24 -31.35 3.95
CA ASN A 86 3.57 -30.99 4.44
C ASN A 86 4.47 -30.65 3.26
N LEU A 87 5.03 -29.43 3.25
CA LEU A 87 5.93 -29.00 2.18
C LEU A 87 7.29 -29.72 2.27
N LYS A 88 7.86 -30.06 1.12
CA LYS A 88 9.24 -30.56 1.07
C LYS A 88 10.21 -29.41 1.23
N LYS A 89 11.40 -29.67 1.78
CA LYS A 89 12.47 -28.66 1.92
C LYS A 89 12.89 -28.01 0.59
N SER A 90 12.68 -28.68 -0.54
CA SER A 90 12.90 -28.11 -1.88
C SER A 90 11.82 -27.11 -2.28
N GLU A 91 10.56 -27.41 -1.97
CA GLU A 91 9.39 -26.57 -2.27
C GLU A 91 9.38 -25.32 -1.40
N GLU A 92 9.69 -25.46 -0.10
CA GLU A 92 9.86 -24.33 0.82
C GLU A 92 10.91 -23.33 0.33
N ARG A 93 11.95 -23.83 -0.35
CA ARG A 93 13.07 -23.04 -0.86
C ARG A 93 12.88 -22.59 -2.30
N ALA A 94 11.76 -22.91 -2.95
CA ALA A 94 11.58 -22.62 -4.38
C ALA A 94 11.57 -21.11 -4.68
N ALA A 95 11.01 -20.29 -3.78
CA ALA A 95 10.88 -18.85 -4.02
C ALA A 95 12.20 -18.08 -3.90
N TYR A 96 12.95 -18.30 -2.81
CA TYR A 96 14.16 -17.53 -2.50
C TYR A 96 15.38 -18.39 -2.15
N GLY A 97 15.32 -19.72 -2.29
CA GLY A 97 16.43 -20.58 -1.93
C GLY A 97 16.74 -20.60 -0.42
N ARG A 98 17.99 -20.91 -0.09
CA ARG A 98 18.49 -20.94 1.30
C ARG A 98 19.22 -19.63 1.61
N PHE A 99 18.74 -18.91 2.62
CA PHE A 99 19.45 -17.76 3.17
C PHE A 99 20.74 -18.22 3.87
N ARG A 100 21.88 -17.64 3.47
CA ARG A 100 23.21 -17.98 4.03
C ARG A 100 23.56 -17.13 5.25
N GLU A 101 22.98 -15.95 5.37
CA GLU A 101 23.28 -14.97 6.40
C GLU A 101 22.17 -14.91 7.47
N PRO A 102 22.53 -14.70 8.75
CA PRO A 102 21.55 -14.42 9.79
C PRO A 102 20.91 -13.05 9.52
N GLY A 103 19.61 -13.02 9.20
CA GLY A 103 18.88 -11.79 8.86
C GLY A 103 17.93 -11.92 7.66
N GLY A 104 17.95 -13.05 6.94
CA GLY A 104 17.00 -13.33 5.86
C GLY A 104 17.45 -12.81 4.50
N LEU A 105 16.56 -12.15 3.76
CA LEU A 105 16.81 -11.70 2.39
C LEU A 105 17.76 -10.48 2.36
N THR A 106 19.02 -10.72 1.99
CA THR A 106 20.00 -9.63 1.84
C THR A 106 19.91 -8.99 0.45
N PRO A 107 20.26 -7.69 0.30
CA PRO A 107 20.21 -7.02 -1.00
C PRO A 107 21.09 -7.69 -2.07
N GLN A 108 22.27 -8.17 -1.66
CA GLN A 108 23.18 -8.90 -2.55
C GLN A 108 22.57 -10.21 -3.03
N HIS A 109 21.94 -10.96 -2.12
CA HIS A 109 21.26 -12.21 -2.45
C HIS A 109 20.06 -11.98 -3.39
N TYR A 110 19.26 -10.96 -3.12
CA TYR A 110 18.14 -10.58 -4.00
C TYR A 110 18.62 -10.20 -5.40
N LEU A 111 19.68 -9.39 -5.50
CA LEU A 111 20.27 -8.99 -6.78
C LEU A 111 20.83 -10.20 -7.55
N GLN A 112 21.45 -11.16 -6.87
CA GLN A 112 21.91 -12.40 -7.48
C GLN A 112 20.74 -13.25 -8.02
N LEU A 113 19.64 -13.38 -7.28
CA LEU A 113 18.43 -14.06 -7.74
C LEU A 113 17.86 -13.39 -9.00
N LEU A 114 17.74 -12.06 -9.00
CA LEU A 114 17.26 -11.33 -10.17
C LEU A 114 18.13 -11.59 -11.41
N ARG A 115 19.46 -11.59 -11.26
CA ARG A 115 20.39 -11.90 -12.37
C ARG A 115 20.20 -13.31 -12.90
N LYS A 116 20.04 -14.30 -12.02
CA LYS A 116 19.81 -15.70 -12.42
C LYS A 116 18.48 -15.87 -13.14
N ASN A 117 17.39 -15.33 -12.58
CA ASN A 117 16.07 -15.41 -13.21
C ASN A 117 16.08 -14.76 -14.60
N ALA A 118 16.70 -13.59 -14.74
CA ALA A 118 16.84 -12.92 -16.04
C ALA A 118 17.67 -13.73 -17.05
N GLN A 119 18.75 -14.38 -16.60
CA GLN A 119 19.56 -15.26 -17.44
C GLN A 119 18.76 -16.50 -17.89
N GLU A 120 18.00 -17.12 -16.98
CA GLU A 120 17.15 -18.27 -17.28
C GLU A 120 16.02 -17.92 -18.27
N GLU A 121 15.36 -16.79 -18.07
CA GLU A 121 14.36 -16.27 -19.02
C GLU A 121 14.97 -16.02 -20.39
N HIS A 122 16.15 -15.39 -20.45
CA HIS A 122 16.85 -15.16 -21.71
C HIS A 122 17.24 -16.47 -22.41
N LEU A 123 17.72 -17.48 -21.68
CA LEU A 123 18.04 -18.79 -22.23
C LEU A 123 16.79 -19.51 -22.75
N LYS A 124 15.65 -19.44 -22.04
CA LYS A 124 14.37 -19.98 -22.50
C LYS A 124 13.94 -19.34 -23.82
N LEU A 125 14.02 -18.02 -23.93
CA LEU A 125 13.71 -17.30 -25.17
C LEU A 125 14.62 -17.73 -26.34
N LEU A 126 15.91 -17.94 -26.10
CA LEU A 126 16.83 -18.45 -27.13
C LEU A 126 16.50 -19.89 -27.55
N GLN A 127 16.12 -20.75 -26.60
CA GLN A 127 15.69 -22.12 -26.90
C GLN A 127 14.41 -22.14 -27.72
N GLU A 128 13.42 -21.34 -27.35
CA GLU A 128 12.16 -21.19 -28.10
C GLU A 128 12.42 -20.72 -29.53
N LYS A 129 13.29 -19.72 -29.72
CA LYS A 129 13.69 -19.24 -31.05
C LYS A 129 14.37 -20.34 -31.88
N ARG A 130 15.22 -21.17 -31.27
CA ARG A 130 15.88 -22.29 -31.95
C ARG A 130 14.89 -23.37 -32.37
N ILE A 131 13.93 -23.71 -31.50
CA ILE A 131 12.88 -24.70 -31.80
C ILE A 131 12.00 -24.20 -32.95
N ALA A 132 11.62 -22.91 -32.94
CA ALA A 132 10.85 -22.29 -34.01
C ALA A 132 11.61 -22.30 -35.35
N ALA A 133 12.92 -21.98 -35.33
CA ALA A 133 13.75 -22.01 -36.53
C ALA A 133 13.96 -23.43 -37.10
N ALA A 134 13.88 -24.46 -36.26
CA ALA A 134 14.05 -25.85 -36.66
C ALA A 134 12.77 -26.48 -37.29
N GLY A 135 11.71 -25.69 -37.51
CA GLY A 135 10.46 -26.20 -38.09
C GLY A 135 9.68 -27.11 -37.16
N GLY A 136 9.86 -26.98 -35.84
CA GLY A 136 9.04 -27.69 -34.85
C GLY A 136 7.56 -27.34 -35.00
N PRO A 137 6.64 -28.23 -34.56
CA PRO A 137 5.21 -27.94 -34.61
C PRO A 137 4.96 -26.62 -33.88
N GLU A 138 4.24 -25.70 -34.53
CA GLU A 138 3.87 -24.42 -33.92
C GLU A 138 3.08 -24.69 -32.64
N VAL A 139 3.78 -24.73 -31.50
CA VAL A 139 3.13 -24.70 -30.19
C VAL A 139 2.59 -23.29 -30.07
N SER A 140 1.28 -23.15 -30.27
CA SER A 140 0.53 -21.91 -30.08
C SER A 140 1.03 -21.21 -28.82
N SER A 141 1.82 -20.16 -29.00
CA SER A 141 2.50 -19.49 -27.91
C SER A 141 1.46 -18.92 -26.92
N PRO A 142 1.50 -19.27 -25.62
CA PRO A 142 0.52 -18.78 -24.66
C PRO A 142 0.70 -17.29 -24.28
N THR A 143 1.61 -16.57 -24.94
CA THR A 143 2.18 -15.34 -24.40
C THR A 143 1.58 -14.04 -24.93
N MET A 144 0.81 -14.06 -26.04
CA MET A 144 0.14 -12.83 -26.53
C MET A 144 -1.35 -12.73 -26.16
N ALA A 145 -2.05 -13.84 -25.91
CA ALA A 145 -3.46 -13.80 -25.53
C ALA A 145 -3.71 -13.22 -24.12
N LYS A 146 -2.70 -13.22 -23.23
CA LYS A 146 -2.85 -12.78 -21.84
C LYS A 146 -2.49 -11.30 -21.60
N LEU A 147 -1.91 -10.61 -22.58
CA LEU A 147 -1.66 -9.16 -22.54
C LEU A 147 -2.63 -8.35 -23.42
N GLY A 148 -3.24 -8.95 -24.45
CA GLY A 148 -4.27 -8.29 -25.28
C GLY A 148 -5.68 -8.25 -24.65
N GLY A 149 -6.00 -9.18 -23.74
CA GLY A 149 -7.34 -9.28 -23.14
C GLY A 149 -7.73 -8.18 -22.13
N LEU A 150 -6.81 -7.26 -21.80
CA LEU A 150 -7.08 -6.12 -20.91
C LEU A 150 -7.41 -4.81 -21.64
N MET A 151 -7.30 -4.74 -22.98
CA MET A 151 -7.59 -3.50 -23.72
C MET A 151 -8.84 -3.53 -24.62
N GLU A 152 -9.47 -4.68 -24.90
CA GLU A 152 -10.54 -4.73 -25.93
C GLU A 152 -11.98 -4.83 -25.42
N LYS A 153 -12.26 -4.89 -24.10
CA LYS A 153 -13.65 -5.02 -23.60
C LYS A 153 -14.36 -3.72 -23.23
N ASN A 154 -13.95 -2.55 -23.74
CA ASN A 154 -14.62 -1.28 -23.43
C ASN A 154 -14.88 -0.36 -24.64
N VAL A 155 -15.11 -0.92 -25.83
CA VAL A 155 -15.56 -0.14 -27.00
C VAL A 155 -16.80 -0.79 -27.63
N GLN A 156 -17.90 -0.82 -26.88
CA GLN A 156 -19.27 -0.97 -27.40
C GLN A 156 -20.27 -0.61 -26.28
N GLY A 157 -20.18 0.63 -25.83
CA GLY A 157 -21.22 1.27 -25.04
C GLY A 157 -21.77 2.44 -25.84
N HIS A 158 -23.05 2.35 -26.20
CA HIS A 158 -23.85 3.35 -26.91
C HIS A 158 -23.48 4.81 -26.59
N ILE A 159 -23.10 5.56 -27.63
CA ILE A 159 -23.10 7.02 -27.62
C ILE A 159 -24.54 7.45 -27.92
N GLU A 160 -25.27 7.89 -26.90
CA GLU A 160 -26.43 8.76 -27.09
C GLU A 160 -25.95 10.18 -27.44
N PRO A 161 -26.47 10.81 -28.50
CA PRO A 161 -26.15 12.20 -28.80
C PRO A 161 -27.10 13.11 -28.02
N ALA A 162 -26.62 13.71 -26.94
CA ALA A 162 -27.32 14.84 -26.34
C ALA A 162 -26.36 15.88 -25.75
N PHE A 163 -26.65 17.11 -26.15
CA PHE A 163 -26.28 18.38 -25.51
C PHE A 163 -24.95 19.04 -25.88
N VAL A 164 -25.06 19.81 -26.96
CA VAL A 164 -24.30 21.04 -27.23
C VAL A 164 -24.54 22.04 -26.10
N SER A 165 -23.50 22.43 -25.37
CA SER A 165 -23.47 23.73 -24.68
C SER A 165 -22.04 24.24 -24.51
N LEU A 166 -21.70 25.20 -25.36
CA LEU A 166 -20.88 26.41 -25.16
C LEU A 166 -19.72 26.40 -24.14
N LEU A 167 -18.53 26.70 -24.68
CA LEU A 167 -17.24 27.06 -24.07
C LEU A 167 -17.33 28.09 -22.92
N PRO A 168 -16.29 28.18 -22.04
CA PRO A 168 -15.19 29.09 -22.37
C PRO A 168 -13.78 28.51 -22.15
N ALA A 169 -12.87 28.98 -23.01
CA ALA A 169 -11.44 28.73 -22.96
C ALA A 169 -10.80 29.31 -21.70
N THR A 170 -9.98 28.52 -20.98
CA THR A 170 -9.06 29.07 -19.98
C THR A 170 -7.71 28.36 -19.95
N ARG A 171 -6.70 29.13 -20.38
CA ARG A 171 -5.35 29.32 -19.82
C ARG A 171 -4.41 28.11 -19.72
N THR A 172 -3.40 28.19 -20.57
CA THR A 172 -2.09 27.57 -20.47
C THR A 172 -1.45 27.79 -19.08
N PRO A 173 -0.93 26.74 -18.41
CA PRO A 173 -0.17 26.90 -17.19
C PRO A 173 1.25 27.37 -17.50
N GLN A 174 1.68 28.47 -16.88
CA GLN A 174 3.06 28.95 -16.89
C GLN A 174 3.96 28.01 -16.08
N LEU A 175 5.13 27.69 -16.63
CA LEU A 175 6.20 26.94 -15.97
C LEU A 175 6.71 27.70 -14.74
N ALA A 176 6.54 27.10 -13.57
CA ALA A 176 7.13 27.58 -12.33
C ALA A 176 8.62 27.23 -12.26
N THR A 177 9.44 28.21 -11.89
CA THR A 177 10.89 28.10 -11.68
C THR A 177 11.22 27.30 -10.42
N PRO A 178 12.36 26.58 -10.39
CA PRO A 178 12.75 25.75 -9.25
C PRO A 178 13.18 26.61 -8.05
N ALA A 179 12.46 26.46 -6.93
CA ALA A 179 12.84 27.07 -5.66
C ALA A 179 14.07 26.37 -5.07
N GLN A 180 15.10 27.15 -4.72
CA GLN A 180 16.29 26.69 -4.02
C GLN A 180 15.93 26.15 -2.62
N ILE A 181 16.16 24.87 -2.42
CA ILE A 181 15.92 24.18 -1.13
C ILE A 181 17.12 24.48 -0.21
N HIS A 182 16.94 25.41 0.72
CA HIS A 182 17.88 25.62 1.81
C HIS A 182 17.64 24.57 2.92
N PHE A 183 18.54 23.59 3.01
CA PHE A 183 18.59 22.66 4.14
C PHE A 183 19.13 23.39 5.38
N ARG A 184 18.22 23.76 6.30
CA ARG A 184 18.62 24.10 7.68
C ARG A 184 18.79 22.81 8.48
N LEU A 185 20.05 22.47 8.76
CA LEU A 185 20.39 21.43 9.72
C LEU A 185 20.01 21.90 11.12
N CYS A 186 19.02 21.25 11.74
CA CYS A 186 18.72 21.46 13.15
C CYS A 186 19.82 20.81 14.01
N PRO A 187 20.39 21.52 15.00
CA PRO A 187 21.37 20.95 15.91
C PRO A 187 20.72 19.90 16.82
N ARG A 188 21.44 18.79 16.97
CA ARG A 188 21.08 17.60 17.75
C ARG A 188 21.22 17.93 19.23
N GLN A 189 20.11 18.02 19.97
CA GLN A 189 20.15 18.17 21.43
C GLN A 189 20.63 16.87 22.08
N SER A 190 21.80 16.91 22.71
CA SER A 190 22.33 15.86 23.58
C SER A 190 21.64 15.92 24.94
N TYR A 191 20.93 14.86 25.30
CA TYR A 191 20.42 14.67 26.65
C TYR A 191 21.51 14.01 27.50
N ASN A 192 22.06 14.76 28.45
CA ASN A 192 22.90 14.22 29.52
C ASN A 192 21.98 13.55 30.56
N ASN A 193 22.03 12.22 30.63
CA ASN A 193 21.46 11.46 31.74
C ASN A 193 22.48 11.41 32.87
N THR A 194 22.29 12.26 33.88
CA THR A 194 22.94 12.11 35.19
C THR A 194 21.87 11.59 36.14
N TYR A 195 21.94 10.30 36.48
CA TYR A 195 21.16 9.73 37.58
C TYR A 195 22.12 9.40 38.72
N MET A 196 21.75 9.89 39.91
CA MET A 196 22.28 9.53 41.22
C MET A 196 21.83 8.14 41.64
#